data_AF-A0A9W4XYQ2-F1
#
_entry.id   AF-A0A9W4XYQ2-F1
#
_cell.length_a   1.000
_cell.length_b   1.000
_cell.length_c   1.000
_cell.angle_alpha   90.00
_cell.angle_beta   90.00
_cell.angle_gamma   90.00
#
_symmetry.space_group_name_H-M   'P 1'
#
loop_
_entity.id
_entity.type
_entity.pdbx_description
1 polymer ?
#
loop_
_entity_poly.entity_id
_entity_poly.type
_entity_poly.pdbx_seq_one_letter_code
_entity_poly.pdbx_strand_id
1 'polypeptide(L)'
;MPKRLAVILGSLRPTSSPKCVFSDEHMTMYVTWLQQTCKLNVDASNAPFPNAREFNAFIRAQGPRYPQARSHCQHTRHPNDQFSKEYCPVCLFQIHTNYIKFINVAWERIGGPWKQTEADEEYAQVGRAHHFARMELANHMVQVDALAEQERAWNAQNPKVETSGAYSHSRVQEMYREWLHLTSAPETKRSPPKKVTWTDDTKEYTRRSGPDEMDWEYNA
;
A
#
# COMPACT_ATOMS: atom_id res chain seq x y z
N MET A 1 -23.69 -14.19 -21.32
CA MET A 1 -23.00 -12.93 -20.97
C MET A 1 -22.44 -13.05 -19.56
N PRO A 2 -21.13 -12.92 -19.34
CA PRO A 2 -20.58 -12.99 -17.99
C PRO A 2 -21.13 -11.82 -17.17
N LYS A 3 -21.80 -12.12 -16.06
CA LYS A 3 -22.18 -11.11 -15.06
C LYS A 3 -20.90 -10.38 -14.70
N ARG A 4 -20.86 -9.06 -14.92
CA ARG A 4 -19.77 -8.22 -14.37
C ARG A 4 -19.73 -8.55 -12.88
N LEU A 5 -18.65 -9.15 -12.42
CA LEU A 5 -18.37 -9.23 -11.00
C LEU A 5 -18.40 -7.77 -10.54
N ALA A 6 -19.50 -7.39 -9.89
CA ALA A 6 -19.53 -6.16 -9.13
C ALA A 6 -18.41 -6.36 -8.12
N VAL A 7 -17.29 -5.69 -8.33
CA VAL A 7 -16.21 -5.65 -7.35
C VAL A 7 -16.79 -4.86 -6.17
N ILE A 8 -17.57 -5.55 -5.34
CA ILE A 8 -17.95 -5.10 -4.01
C ILE A 8 -16.69 -5.33 -3.16
N LEU A 9 -15.65 -4.57 -3.46
CA LEU A 9 -14.63 -4.26 -2.48
C LEU A 9 -15.02 -2.87 -1.99
N GLY A 10 -15.87 -2.87 -0.96
CA GLY A 10 -16.06 -1.72 -0.08
C GLY A 10 -14.78 -1.44 0.71
N SER A 11 -13.65 -1.33 0.02
CA SER A 11 -12.42 -0.78 0.56
C SER A 11 -12.78 0.66 0.89
N LEU A 12 -12.99 0.92 2.19
CA LEU A 12 -13.18 2.28 2.69
C LEU A 12 -12.01 3.10 2.16
N ARG A 13 -12.30 3.99 1.19
CA ARG A 13 -11.33 4.96 0.73
C ARG A 13 -11.02 5.86 1.93
N PRO A 14 -9.78 6.35 2.07
CA PRO A 14 -9.49 7.39 3.03
C PRO A 14 -10.47 8.54 2.83
N THR A 15 -10.99 9.07 3.93
CA THR A 15 -11.72 10.35 3.92
C THR A 15 -10.78 11.54 3.69
N SER A 16 -9.46 11.31 3.80
CA SER A 16 -8.42 12.28 3.47
C SER A 16 -8.50 12.72 2.01
N SER A 17 -8.32 14.01 1.75
CA SER A 17 -8.19 14.54 0.40
C SER A 17 -6.90 14.01 -0.27
N PRO A 18 -6.91 13.68 -1.58
CA PRO A 18 -5.69 13.37 -2.33
C PRO A 18 -4.65 14.50 -2.35
N LYS A 19 -5.04 15.73 -1.95
CA LYS A 19 -4.14 16.88 -1.77
C LYS A 19 -2.96 16.59 -0.84
N CYS A 20 -3.08 15.67 0.11
CA CYS A 20 -1.97 15.32 0.98
C CYS A 20 -0.82 14.62 0.21
N VAL A 21 -1.06 14.07 -0.99
CA VAL A 21 -0.04 13.38 -1.79
C VAL A 21 0.24 14.11 -3.11
N PHE A 22 -0.79 14.64 -3.76
CA PHE A 22 -0.65 15.36 -5.02
C PHE A 22 -0.32 16.84 -4.78
N SER A 23 0.62 17.39 -5.55
CA SER A 23 0.79 18.85 -5.62
C SER A 23 -0.45 19.52 -6.24
N ASP A 24 -0.60 20.82 -6.09
CA ASP A 24 -1.76 21.56 -6.65
C ASP A 24 -1.94 21.37 -8.16
N GLU A 25 -0.82 21.33 -8.91
CA GLU A 25 -0.82 21.01 -10.34
C GLU A 25 -1.37 19.59 -10.58
N HIS A 26 -0.83 18.58 -9.89
CA HIS A 26 -1.28 17.19 -10.02
C HIS A 26 -2.74 17.01 -9.61
N MET A 27 -3.20 17.73 -8.58
CA MET A 27 -4.60 17.72 -8.16
C MET A 27 -5.52 18.28 -9.24
N THR A 28 -5.14 19.39 -9.88
CA THR A 28 -5.90 19.98 -10.98
C THR A 28 -5.99 19.01 -12.15
N MET A 29 -4.88 18.36 -12.50
CA MET A 29 -4.83 17.33 -13.55
C MET A 29 -5.70 16.12 -13.18
N TYR A 30 -5.67 15.68 -11.92
CA TYR A 30 -6.43 14.53 -11.43
C TYR A 30 -7.95 14.81 -11.44
N VAL A 31 -8.38 15.97 -10.94
CA VAL A 31 -9.79 16.39 -10.97
C VAL A 31 -10.29 16.48 -12.41
N THR A 32 -9.51 17.10 -13.30
CA THR A 32 -9.84 17.19 -14.74
C THR A 32 -10.00 15.79 -15.35
N TRP A 33 -9.10 14.86 -15.02
CA TRP A 33 -9.18 13.47 -15.48
C TRP A 33 -10.43 12.76 -14.95
N LEU A 34 -10.79 12.93 -13.66
CA LEU A 34 -12.02 12.37 -13.08
C LEU A 34 -13.28 12.91 -13.76
N GLN A 35 -13.32 14.22 -14.05
CA GLN A 35 -14.44 14.85 -14.75
C GLN A 35 -14.57 14.35 -16.19
N GLN A 36 -13.48 14.31 -16.94
CA GLN A 36 -13.50 13.98 -18.37
C GLN A 36 -13.62 12.48 -18.64
N THR A 37 -12.85 11.66 -17.91
CA THR A 37 -12.74 10.22 -18.17
C THR A 37 -13.74 9.43 -17.34
N CYS A 38 -13.87 9.75 -16.05
CA CYS A 38 -14.76 9.04 -15.14
C CYS A 38 -16.18 9.66 -15.07
N LYS A 39 -16.40 10.83 -15.69
CA LYS A 39 -17.67 11.57 -15.70
C LYS A 39 -18.17 11.89 -14.29
N LEU A 40 -17.24 12.14 -13.36
CA LEU A 40 -17.55 12.50 -11.98
C LEU A 40 -17.60 14.02 -11.83
N ASN A 41 -18.65 14.54 -11.21
CA ASN A 41 -18.75 15.95 -10.87
C ASN A 41 -18.10 16.21 -9.51
N VAL A 42 -16.78 16.41 -9.52
CA VAL A 42 -15.95 16.63 -8.32
C VAL A 42 -15.02 17.83 -8.52
N ASP A 43 -14.58 18.42 -7.42
CA ASP A 43 -13.56 19.46 -7.31
C ASP A 43 -12.37 18.96 -6.47
N ALA A 44 -11.38 19.82 -6.24
CA ALA A 44 -10.18 19.44 -5.50
C ALA A 44 -10.42 19.15 -4.00
N SER A 45 -11.53 19.62 -3.42
CA SER A 45 -11.88 19.43 -2.02
C SER A 45 -12.63 18.12 -1.77
N ASN A 46 -13.41 17.64 -2.74
CA ASN A 46 -14.22 16.42 -2.62
C ASN A 46 -13.77 15.28 -3.55
N ALA A 47 -12.66 15.44 -4.29
CA ALA A 47 -12.09 14.39 -5.11
C ALA A 47 -11.76 13.14 -4.27
N PRO A 48 -12.19 11.94 -4.68
CA PRO A 48 -11.91 10.72 -3.95
C PRO A 48 -10.42 10.35 -4.06
N PHE A 49 -9.87 9.82 -2.97
CA PHE A 49 -8.52 9.23 -3.00
C PHE A 49 -8.48 8.08 -4.02
N PRO A 50 -7.51 8.06 -4.96
CA PRO A 50 -7.45 7.02 -5.97
C PRO A 50 -7.07 5.67 -5.35
N ASN A 51 -7.53 4.57 -5.94
CA ASN A 51 -6.87 3.27 -5.74
C ASN A 51 -5.65 3.12 -6.67
N ALA A 52 -4.85 2.07 -6.48
CA ALA A 52 -3.67 1.82 -7.31
C ALA A 52 -3.95 1.77 -8.83
N ARG A 53 -5.10 1.21 -9.25
CA ARG A 53 -5.48 1.12 -10.67
C ARG A 53 -5.92 2.46 -11.24
N GLU A 54 -6.70 3.22 -10.48
CA GLU A 54 -7.12 4.58 -10.82
C GLU A 54 -5.91 5.51 -10.92
N PHE A 55 -4.98 5.43 -9.96
CA PHE A 55 -3.72 6.15 -10.01
C PHE A 55 -2.94 5.81 -11.28
N ASN A 56 -2.78 4.51 -11.61
CA ASN A 56 -2.11 4.09 -12.84
C ASN A 56 -2.81 4.61 -14.11
N ALA A 57 -4.13 4.56 -14.16
CA ALA A 57 -4.92 5.08 -15.27
C ALA A 57 -4.75 6.60 -15.43
N PHE A 58 -4.76 7.33 -14.31
CA PHE A 58 -4.51 8.76 -14.27
C PHE A 58 -3.11 9.12 -14.80
N ILE A 59 -2.04 8.52 -14.26
CA ILE A 59 -0.67 8.83 -14.71
C ILE A 59 -0.42 8.41 -16.16
N ARG A 60 -1.09 7.34 -16.64
CA ARG A 60 -1.04 6.93 -18.04
C ARG A 60 -1.70 7.95 -18.98
N ALA A 61 -2.79 8.58 -18.54
CA ALA A 61 -3.48 9.63 -19.31
C ALA A 61 -2.60 10.89 -19.48
N GLN A 62 -1.61 11.09 -18.62
CA GLN A 62 -0.64 12.19 -18.73
C GLN A 62 0.51 11.90 -19.71
N GLY A 63 0.49 10.72 -20.36
CA GLY A 63 1.40 10.35 -21.44
C GLY A 63 2.84 10.09 -20.96
N PRO A 64 3.86 10.53 -21.72
CA PRO A 64 5.26 10.15 -21.50
C PRO A 64 5.87 10.76 -20.23
N ARG A 65 5.15 11.65 -19.52
CA ARG A 65 5.59 12.26 -18.26
C ARG A 65 5.83 11.23 -17.15
N TYR A 66 5.13 10.09 -17.19
CA TYR A 66 5.25 9.03 -16.18
C TYR A 66 5.64 7.71 -16.82
N PRO A 67 6.94 7.46 -17.07
CA PRO A 67 7.41 6.20 -17.66
C PRO A 67 7.09 4.97 -16.79
N GLN A 68 6.83 5.18 -15.49
CA GLN A 68 6.39 4.15 -14.56
C GLN A 68 4.92 3.71 -14.76
N ALA A 69 4.14 4.45 -15.55
CA ALA A 69 2.78 4.08 -15.88
C ALA A 69 2.77 2.76 -16.66
N ARG A 70 1.92 1.82 -16.25
CA ARG A 70 1.78 0.53 -16.93
C ARG A 70 0.61 0.58 -17.91
N SER A 71 0.92 0.35 -19.19
CA SER A 71 -0.08 0.10 -20.23
C SER A 71 -0.71 -1.28 -20.07
N HIS A 72 -1.82 -1.53 -20.76
CA HIS A 72 -2.33 -2.89 -20.91
C HIS A 72 -1.24 -3.75 -21.56
N CYS A 73 -0.95 -4.89 -20.96
CA CYS A 73 0.17 -5.72 -21.38
C CYS A 73 -0.30 -6.98 -22.10
N GLN A 74 0.47 -7.40 -23.09
CA GLN A 74 0.28 -8.66 -23.82
C GLN A 74 1.34 -9.71 -23.42
N HIS A 75 1.85 -9.64 -22.19
CA HIS A 75 2.78 -10.64 -21.69
C HIS A 75 2.13 -12.03 -21.73
N THR A 76 2.94 -13.05 -22.02
CA THR A 76 2.54 -14.45 -21.92
C THR A 76 2.11 -14.73 -20.48
N ARG A 77 0.85 -15.11 -20.31
CA ARG A 77 0.25 -15.42 -19.00
C ARG A 77 0.25 -16.92 -18.77
N HIS A 78 0.11 -17.30 -17.50
CA HIS A 78 -0.11 -18.69 -17.15
C HIS A 78 -1.44 -19.18 -17.75
N PRO A 79 -1.54 -20.42 -18.29
CA PRO A 79 -2.79 -20.92 -18.89
C PRO A 79 -4.00 -20.90 -17.96
N ASN A 80 -3.75 -20.98 -16.65
CA ASN A 80 -4.79 -20.91 -15.61
C ASN A 80 -5.13 -19.46 -15.16
N ASP A 81 -4.49 -18.42 -15.71
CA ASP A 81 -4.79 -17.03 -15.33
C ASP A 81 -6.10 -16.54 -15.96
N GLN A 82 -7.12 -16.34 -15.12
CA GLN A 82 -8.41 -15.76 -15.51
C GLN A 82 -8.72 -14.45 -14.77
N PHE A 83 -7.76 -13.92 -14.01
CA PHE A 83 -8.04 -12.89 -13.01
C PHE A 83 -8.36 -11.51 -13.62
N SER A 84 -7.58 -11.08 -14.59
CA SER A 84 -7.71 -9.74 -15.19
C SER A 84 -7.39 -9.76 -16.67
N LYS A 85 -8.25 -9.18 -17.50
CA LYS A 85 -7.99 -9.08 -18.95
C LYS A 85 -7.03 -7.95 -19.32
N GLU A 86 -6.89 -6.94 -18.46
CA GLU A 86 -6.15 -5.71 -18.76
C GLU A 86 -4.67 -5.81 -18.41
N TYR A 87 -4.36 -6.42 -17.26
CA TYR A 87 -3.01 -6.51 -16.72
C TYR A 87 -2.72 -7.96 -16.31
N CYS A 88 -1.51 -8.44 -16.59
CA CYS A 88 -1.02 -9.67 -16.01
C CYS A 88 -0.72 -9.45 -14.51
N PRO A 89 -0.63 -10.54 -13.71
CA PRO A 89 -0.41 -10.45 -12.26
C PRO A 89 0.82 -9.61 -11.88
N VAL A 90 1.93 -9.79 -12.59
CA VAL A 90 3.18 -9.04 -12.37
C VAL A 90 3.02 -7.55 -12.66
N CYS A 91 2.37 -7.16 -13.75
CA CYS A 91 2.14 -5.74 -14.05
C CYS A 91 1.21 -5.10 -13.02
N LEU A 92 0.19 -5.83 -12.55
CA LEU A 92 -0.69 -5.34 -11.50
C LEU A 92 0.04 -5.16 -10.17
N PHE A 93 0.90 -6.09 -9.79
CA PHE A 93 1.79 -5.92 -8.63
C PHE A 93 2.70 -4.69 -8.77
N GLN A 94 3.26 -4.46 -9.95
CA GLN A 94 4.07 -3.27 -10.24
C GLN A 94 3.25 -1.97 -10.13
N ILE A 95 1.98 -1.98 -10.51
CA ILE A 95 1.06 -0.84 -10.33
C ILE A 95 0.93 -0.50 -8.83
N HIS A 96 0.68 -1.49 -7.97
CA HIS A 96 0.59 -1.28 -6.53
C HIS A 96 1.89 -0.75 -5.93
N THR A 97 3.04 -1.34 -6.28
CA THR A 97 4.33 -0.90 -5.74
C THR A 97 4.72 0.49 -6.24
N ASN A 98 4.41 0.85 -7.49
CA ASN A 98 4.60 2.22 -8.01
C ASN A 98 3.69 3.22 -7.28
N TYR A 99 2.46 2.83 -6.96
CA TYR A 99 1.54 3.67 -6.20
C TYR A 99 2.05 3.95 -4.79
N ILE A 100 2.52 2.92 -4.07
CA ILE A 100 3.13 3.08 -2.74
C ILE A 100 4.38 3.95 -2.82
N LYS A 101 5.26 3.74 -3.83
CA LYS A 101 6.46 4.58 -4.03
C LYS A 101 6.09 6.05 -4.24
N PHE A 102 5.04 6.34 -5.00
CA PHE A 102 4.58 7.71 -5.21
C PHE A 102 4.16 8.37 -3.89
N ILE A 103 3.40 7.66 -3.05
CA ILE A 103 3.01 8.16 -1.72
C ILE A 103 4.22 8.34 -0.80
N ASN A 104 5.19 7.41 -0.84
CA ASN A 104 6.43 7.56 -0.07
C ASN A 104 7.19 8.83 -0.44
N VAL A 105 7.23 9.22 -1.71
CA VAL A 105 7.87 10.49 -2.11
C VAL A 105 7.17 11.69 -1.45
N ALA A 106 5.85 11.68 -1.34
CA ALA A 106 5.12 12.73 -0.61
C ALA A 106 5.42 12.67 0.91
N TRP A 107 5.48 11.48 1.49
CA TRP A 107 5.78 11.31 2.90
C TRP A 107 7.21 11.76 3.27
N GLU A 108 8.20 11.45 2.44
CA GLU A 108 9.58 11.90 2.65
C GLU A 108 9.71 13.43 2.62
N ARG A 109 8.90 14.14 1.80
CA ARG A 109 8.92 15.62 1.75
C ARG A 109 8.53 16.27 3.06
N ILE A 110 7.68 15.61 3.85
CA ILE A 110 7.22 16.11 5.16
C ILE A 110 8.02 15.51 6.34
N GLY A 111 9.18 14.90 6.06
CA GLY A 111 10.11 14.36 7.07
C GLY A 111 10.12 12.83 7.19
N GLY A 112 9.38 12.13 6.34
CA GLY A 112 9.32 10.66 6.30
C GLY A 112 8.62 10.06 7.54
N PRO A 113 8.56 8.73 7.65
CA PRO A 113 7.84 8.06 8.74
C PRO A 113 8.48 8.22 10.13
N TRP A 114 9.62 8.90 10.22
CA TRP A 114 10.46 9.01 11.42
C TRP A 114 10.39 10.37 12.11
N LYS A 115 9.56 11.31 11.64
CA LYS A 115 9.42 12.63 12.26
C LYS A 115 8.89 12.47 13.70
N GLN A 116 9.77 12.70 14.70
CA GLN A 116 9.51 12.39 16.11
C GLN A 116 8.74 13.48 16.88
N THR A 117 8.61 14.68 16.31
CA THR A 117 8.15 15.86 17.05
C THR A 117 7.03 16.53 16.26
N GLU A 118 5.82 16.37 16.79
CA GLU A 118 4.56 17.01 16.38
C GLU A 118 4.04 16.55 15.01
N ALA A 119 3.28 15.45 15.01
CA ALA A 119 2.48 15.03 13.86
C ALA A 119 1.35 16.04 13.64
N ASP A 120 1.56 16.96 12.70
CA ASP A 120 0.51 17.83 12.18
C ASP A 120 -0.54 17.03 11.38
N GLU A 121 -1.67 17.68 11.06
CA GLU A 121 -2.77 17.03 10.34
C GLU A 121 -2.33 16.56 8.94
N GLU A 122 -1.40 17.27 8.29
CA GLU A 122 -0.83 16.87 7.00
C GLU A 122 -0.08 15.54 7.10
N TYR A 123 0.77 15.39 8.12
CA TYR A 123 1.47 14.15 8.42
C TYR A 123 0.51 13.00 8.67
N ALA A 124 -0.53 13.23 9.46
CA ALA A 124 -1.56 12.23 9.71
C ALA A 124 -2.29 11.82 8.41
N GLN A 125 -2.59 12.78 7.52
CA GLN A 125 -3.24 12.51 6.24
C GLN A 125 -2.36 11.67 5.30
N VAL A 126 -1.07 11.97 5.19
CA VAL A 126 -0.13 11.19 4.38
C VAL A 126 0.09 9.80 4.97
N GLY A 127 0.17 9.68 6.30
CA GLY A 127 0.22 8.38 6.98
C GLY A 127 -1.00 7.50 6.67
N ARG A 128 -2.21 8.07 6.70
CA ARG A 128 -3.45 7.37 6.30
C ARG A 128 -3.43 6.94 4.84
N ALA A 129 -2.97 7.82 3.93
CA ALA A 129 -2.83 7.51 2.51
C ALA A 129 -1.86 6.33 2.28
N HIS A 130 -0.71 6.34 2.94
CA HIS A 130 0.26 5.27 2.84
C HIS A 130 -0.29 3.95 3.40
N HIS A 131 -0.94 3.99 4.57
CA HIS A 131 -1.58 2.81 5.15
C HIS A 131 -2.62 2.22 4.19
N PHE A 132 -3.44 3.06 3.59
CA PHE A 132 -4.42 2.63 2.59
C PHE A 132 -3.77 1.93 1.39
N ALA A 133 -2.73 2.52 0.79
CA ALA A 133 -2.06 1.91 -0.36
C ALA A 133 -1.40 0.56 -0.02
N ARG A 134 -0.83 0.42 1.19
CA ARG A 134 -0.30 -0.86 1.68
C ARG A 134 -1.40 -1.89 1.92
N MET A 135 -2.53 -1.47 2.49
CA MET A 135 -3.69 -2.33 2.68
C MET A 135 -4.25 -2.82 1.33
N GLU A 136 -4.30 -1.95 0.31
CA GLU A 136 -4.70 -2.36 -1.05
C GLU A 136 -3.78 -3.45 -1.62
N LEU A 137 -2.46 -3.29 -1.47
CA LEU A 137 -1.51 -4.31 -1.88
C LEU A 137 -1.69 -5.60 -1.07
N ALA A 138 -1.86 -5.52 0.26
CA ALA A 138 -2.07 -6.69 1.11
C ALA A 138 -3.32 -7.48 0.70
N ASN A 139 -4.43 -6.79 0.45
CA ASN A 139 -5.68 -7.40 -0.03
C ASN A 139 -5.49 -8.08 -1.39
N HIS A 140 -4.72 -7.47 -2.29
CA HIS A 140 -4.38 -8.09 -3.57
C HIS A 140 -3.49 -9.33 -3.37
N MET A 141 -2.52 -9.29 -2.45
CA MET A 141 -1.64 -10.43 -2.17
C MET A 141 -2.39 -11.64 -1.60
N VAL A 142 -3.45 -11.45 -0.81
CA VAL A 142 -4.33 -12.55 -0.37
C VAL A 142 -4.93 -13.30 -1.58
N GLN A 143 -5.31 -12.57 -2.62
CA GLN A 143 -5.83 -13.19 -3.86
C GLN A 143 -4.71 -13.87 -4.66
N VAL A 144 -3.54 -13.23 -4.76
CA VAL A 144 -2.36 -13.79 -5.41
C VAL A 144 -1.97 -15.12 -4.77
N ASP A 145 -2.00 -15.23 -3.45
CA ASP A 145 -1.63 -16.46 -2.74
C ASP A 145 -2.56 -17.63 -3.10
N ALA A 146 -3.88 -17.39 -3.12
CA ALA A 146 -4.86 -18.39 -3.52
C ALA A 146 -4.68 -18.81 -5.00
N LEU A 147 -4.44 -17.85 -5.89
CA LEU A 147 -4.25 -18.11 -7.33
C LEU A 147 -2.92 -18.80 -7.62
N ALA A 148 -1.85 -18.47 -6.90
CA ALA A 148 -0.55 -19.13 -7.02
C ALA A 148 -0.63 -20.61 -6.60
N GLU A 149 -1.43 -20.94 -5.57
CA GLU A 149 -1.67 -22.33 -5.20
C GLU A 149 -2.41 -23.10 -6.30
N GLN A 150 -3.41 -22.47 -6.93
CA GLN A 150 -4.10 -23.07 -8.09
C GLN A 150 -3.15 -23.26 -9.28
N GLU A 151 -2.24 -22.32 -9.56
CA GLU A 151 -1.20 -22.47 -10.58
C GLU A 151 -0.28 -23.66 -10.27
N ARG A 152 0.17 -23.82 -9.02
CA ARG A 152 1.00 -24.97 -8.60
C ARG A 152 0.27 -26.30 -8.80
N ALA A 153 -0.99 -26.38 -8.37
CA ALA A 153 -1.81 -27.58 -8.56
C ALA A 153 -2.02 -27.89 -10.06
N TRP A 154 -2.26 -26.86 -10.88
CA TRP A 154 -2.41 -27.01 -12.33
C TRP A 154 -1.11 -27.50 -12.97
N ASN A 155 0.05 -26.95 -12.57
CA ASN A 155 1.36 -27.37 -13.09
C ASN A 155 1.68 -28.83 -12.74
N ALA A 156 1.33 -29.27 -11.53
CA ALA A 156 1.49 -30.67 -11.13
C ALA A 156 0.65 -31.63 -11.99
N GLN A 157 -0.53 -31.20 -12.45
CA GLN A 157 -1.40 -31.97 -13.34
C GLN A 157 -0.98 -31.89 -14.82
N ASN A 158 -0.21 -30.87 -15.20
CA ASN A 158 0.15 -30.58 -16.60
C ASN A 158 1.68 -30.46 -16.79
N PRO A 159 2.50 -31.46 -16.39
CA PRO A 159 3.96 -31.34 -16.39
C PRO A 159 4.58 -31.21 -17.79
N LYS A 160 3.81 -31.45 -18.86
CA LYS A 160 4.27 -31.30 -20.25
C LYS A 160 4.15 -29.87 -20.79
N VAL A 161 3.45 -28.98 -20.09
CA VAL A 161 3.26 -27.59 -20.52
C VAL A 161 4.33 -26.73 -19.88
N GLU A 162 5.14 -26.07 -20.71
CA GLU A 162 6.20 -25.16 -20.25
C GLU A 162 5.59 -23.83 -19.78
N THR A 163 5.82 -23.46 -18.51
CA THR A 163 5.27 -22.25 -17.89
C THR A 163 6.32 -21.31 -17.31
N SER A 164 7.63 -21.63 -17.39
CA SER A 164 8.69 -20.83 -16.76
C SER A 164 8.77 -19.38 -17.27
N GLY A 165 8.40 -19.13 -18.53
CA GLY A 165 8.37 -17.79 -19.13
C GLY A 165 7.11 -16.98 -18.84
N ALA A 166 6.11 -17.56 -18.16
CA ALA A 166 4.83 -16.91 -17.94
C ALA A 166 4.87 -15.88 -16.82
N TYR A 167 4.09 -14.80 -16.98
CA TYR A 167 3.84 -13.81 -15.95
C TYR A 167 2.73 -14.33 -15.04
N SER A 168 3.11 -15.16 -14.07
CA SER A 168 2.22 -15.92 -13.19
C SER A 168 2.04 -15.28 -11.80
N HIS A 169 1.07 -15.74 -11.03
CA HIS A 169 0.87 -15.34 -9.63
C HIS A 169 1.99 -15.89 -8.73
N SER A 170 2.50 -17.08 -9.03
CA SER A 170 3.65 -17.65 -8.34
C SER A 170 4.88 -16.73 -8.41
N ARG A 171 5.13 -16.15 -9.59
CA ARG A 171 6.19 -15.14 -9.77
C ARG A 171 5.94 -13.86 -8.97
N VAL A 172 4.68 -13.45 -8.81
CA VAL A 172 4.34 -12.31 -7.96
C VAL A 172 4.67 -12.57 -6.49
N GLN A 173 4.47 -13.80 -5.99
CA GLN A 173 4.85 -14.14 -4.61
C GLN A 173 6.36 -13.95 -4.37
N GLU A 174 7.19 -14.36 -5.32
CA GLU A 174 8.65 -14.16 -5.26
C GLU A 174 9.00 -12.66 -5.22
N MET A 175 8.45 -11.89 -6.16
CA MET A 175 8.64 -10.43 -6.20
C MET A 175 8.17 -9.73 -4.93
N TYR A 176 7.08 -10.21 -4.32
CA TYR A 176 6.57 -9.64 -3.07
C TYR A 176 7.49 -9.93 -1.89
N ARG A 177 8.05 -11.14 -1.78
CA ARG A 177 9.05 -11.47 -0.75
C ARG A 177 10.27 -10.56 -0.87
N GLU A 178 10.81 -10.40 -2.09
CA GLU A 178 11.91 -9.48 -2.36
C GLU A 178 11.56 -8.04 -1.97
N TRP A 179 10.35 -7.59 -2.33
CA TRP A 179 9.89 -6.25 -1.98
C TRP A 179 9.80 -6.04 -0.47
N LEU A 180 9.31 -7.02 0.30
CA LEU A 180 9.29 -6.96 1.77
C LEU A 180 10.69 -6.82 2.37
N HIS A 181 11.67 -7.54 1.82
CA HIS A 181 13.07 -7.42 2.23
C HIS A 181 13.65 -6.03 1.95
N LEU A 182 13.34 -5.44 0.79
CA LEU A 182 13.79 -4.08 0.43
C LEU A 182 13.15 -2.99 1.29
N THR A 183 11.91 -3.20 1.77
CA THR A 183 11.21 -2.22 2.61
C THR A 183 11.52 -2.32 4.10
N SER A 184 12.16 -3.41 4.52
CA SER A 184 12.73 -3.48 5.87
C SER A 184 13.80 -2.39 5.95
N ALA A 185 13.57 -1.37 6.79
CA ALA A 185 14.52 -0.29 6.98
C ALA A 185 15.92 -0.90 7.16
N PRO A 186 16.95 -0.39 6.46
CA PRO A 186 18.31 -0.88 6.66
C PRO A 186 18.53 -0.85 8.16
N GLU A 187 18.86 -2.00 8.76
CA GLU A 187 19.01 -2.11 10.22
C GLU A 187 19.86 -0.92 10.67
N THR A 188 19.20 0.11 11.19
CA THR A 188 19.86 1.36 11.57
C THR A 188 20.77 0.91 12.67
N LYS A 189 22.07 0.75 12.36
CA LYS A 189 23.08 0.04 13.17
C LYS A 189 22.62 0.13 14.60
N ARG A 190 21.93 -0.92 15.07
CA ARG A 190 21.25 -0.84 16.37
C ARG A 190 22.38 -0.46 17.30
N SER A 191 22.30 0.75 17.87
CA SER A 191 23.35 1.20 18.76
C SER A 191 23.53 0.05 19.74
N PRO A 192 24.77 -0.50 19.89
CA PRO A 192 24.97 -1.70 20.68
C PRO A 192 24.20 -1.51 21.98
N PRO A 193 23.37 -2.48 22.39
CA PRO A 193 22.45 -2.30 23.50
C PRO A 193 23.25 -1.69 24.63
N LYS A 194 22.91 -0.45 25.01
CA LYS A 194 23.68 0.26 26.03
C LYS A 194 23.68 -0.66 27.25
N LYS A 195 24.88 -1.15 27.60
CA LYS A 195 25.26 -1.70 28.90
C LYS A 195 24.63 -0.85 30.01
N VAL A 196 23.39 -1.10 30.45
CA VAL A 196 22.89 -0.47 31.67
C VAL A 196 23.63 -1.15 32.81
N THR A 197 24.78 -0.61 33.17
CA THR A 197 25.51 -0.99 34.38
C THR A 197 24.87 -0.25 35.54
N TRP A 198 24.24 -0.99 36.43
CA TRP A 198 23.76 -0.48 37.71
C TRP A 198 24.98 -0.23 38.58
N THR A 199 25.27 1.03 38.86
CA THR A 199 26.25 1.44 39.89
C THR A 199 25.52 1.66 41.21
N ASP A 200 26.18 1.45 42.35
CA ASP A 200 25.58 1.60 43.69
C ASP A 200 25.01 3.00 43.97
N ASP A 201 25.42 4.02 43.21
CA ASP A 201 24.87 5.39 43.24
C ASP A 201 23.54 5.56 42.47
N THR A 202 23.05 4.51 41.80
CA THR A 202 21.75 4.56 41.15
C THR A 202 20.70 4.48 42.24
N LYS A 203 20.22 5.64 42.70
CA LYS A 203 19.12 5.73 43.68
C LYS A 203 18.07 4.69 43.29
N GLU A 204 17.82 3.75 44.18
CA GLU A 204 16.73 2.80 44.04
C GLU A 204 15.47 3.64 43.80
N TYR A 205 15.02 3.68 42.54
CA TYR A 205 13.67 4.08 42.22
C TYR A 205 12.79 2.88 42.57
N THR A 206 12.82 2.51 43.85
CA THR A 206 11.88 1.58 44.46
C THR A 206 10.51 2.17 44.21
N ARG A 207 9.81 1.53 43.27
CA ARG A 207 8.38 1.28 43.29
C ARG A 207 7.62 2.37 44.05
N ARG A 208 7.12 3.39 43.34
CA ARG A 208 6.06 4.24 43.89
C ARG A 208 5.06 3.31 44.57
N SER A 209 4.90 3.50 45.87
CA SER A 209 3.83 2.93 46.67
C SER A 209 2.56 2.95 45.83
N GLY A 210 1.86 1.81 45.79
CA GLY A 210 0.59 1.72 45.09
C GLY A 210 -0.35 2.84 45.53
N PRO A 211 -1.30 3.24 44.66
CA PRO A 211 -2.28 4.25 45.04
C PRO A 211 -2.92 3.85 46.38
N ASP A 212 -2.90 4.77 47.34
CA ASP A 212 -3.74 4.71 48.54
C ASP A 212 -5.16 4.32 48.11
N GLU A 213 -5.76 3.43 48.89
CA GLU A 213 -7.15 3.03 48.81
C GLU A 213 -8.05 4.23 48.46
N MET A 214 -8.60 4.23 47.25
CA MET A 214 -9.67 5.15 46.89
C MET A 214 -10.94 4.58 47.51
N ASP A 215 -11.33 5.11 48.67
CA ASP A 215 -12.58 4.82 49.36
C ASP A 215 -13.76 5.06 48.42
N TRP A 216 -14.46 3.98 48.05
CA TRP A 216 -15.69 4.04 47.26
C TRP A 216 -16.91 4.16 48.18
N GLU A 217 -16.90 5.09 49.15
CA GLU A 217 -18.09 5.35 49.95
C GLU A 217 -19.24 5.89 49.06
N TYR A 218 -20.10 4.94 48.73
CA TYR A 218 -21.44 5.09 48.18
C TYR A 218 -22.26 6.01 49.09
N ASN A 219 -22.60 7.20 48.60
CA ASN A 219 -23.75 7.93 49.13
C ASN A 219 -25.03 7.36 48.50
N ALA A 220 -25.83 6.76 49.37
CA ALA A 220 -27.22 6.38 49.14
C ALA A 220 -28.17 7.57 49.35
#